data_AF-A0A7H4MXK5-F1
#
_entry.id   AF-A0A7H4MXK5-F1
#
_cell.length_a   1.000
_cell.length_b   1.000
_cell.length_c   1.000
_cell.angle_alpha   90.00
_cell.angle_beta   90.00
_cell.angle_gamma   90.00
#
_symmetry.space_group_name_H-M   'P 1'
#
loop_
_entity.id
_entity.type
_entity.pdbx_description
1 polymer ?
#
loop_
_entity_poly.entity_id
_entity_poly.type
_entity_poly.pdbx_seq_one_letter_code
_entity_poly.pdbx_strand_id
1 'polypeptide(L)'
;MFLSCIKIYFIMPREQPVRLNKMRQRIFVYKYKRIDPIPWMKWPVIITRYNWADVHGEIRYCSDRYRSGHQLWGSVCEPGTYNVIHRFQLADGEPAELQQVWSFLCLYMKGEPVPAEPKNKGRPDSWRPRKADKWPEEWEWESTTAPDGKQPSVSHQKILTDSVK
;
A
#
# COMPACT_ATOMS: atom_id res chain seq x y z
N MET A 1 -24.58 -21.51 -13.20
CA MET A 1 -24.43 -20.10 -12.77
C MET A 1 -23.39 -19.94 -11.65
N PHE A 2 -22.22 -20.60 -11.76
CA PHE A 2 -21.16 -20.61 -10.73
C PHE A 2 -19.77 -20.18 -11.26
N LEU A 3 -19.54 -20.32 -12.58
CA LEU A 3 -18.24 -20.04 -13.21
C LEU A 3 -17.95 -18.54 -13.44
N SER A 4 -18.96 -17.67 -13.48
CA SER A 4 -18.79 -16.22 -13.66
C SER A 4 -18.23 -15.53 -12.42
N CYS A 5 -18.56 -16.02 -11.22
CA CYS A 5 -18.15 -15.41 -9.95
C CYS A 5 -16.65 -15.56 -9.69
N ILE A 6 -16.04 -16.67 -10.10
CA ILE A 6 -14.60 -16.94 -9.88
C ILE A 6 -13.73 -15.96 -10.70
N LYS A 7 -14.15 -15.64 -11.92
CA LYS A 7 -13.39 -14.75 -12.80
C LYS A 7 -13.40 -13.30 -12.32
N ILE A 8 -14.51 -12.85 -11.72
CA ILE A 8 -14.66 -11.48 -11.19
C ILE A 8 -13.72 -11.24 -10.00
N TYR A 9 -13.48 -12.23 -9.14
CA TYR A 9 -12.58 -12.09 -7.99
C TYR A 9 -11.13 -11.79 -8.39
N PHE A 10 -10.63 -12.43 -9.46
CA PHE A 10 -9.32 -12.10 -10.03
C PHE A 10 -9.26 -10.74 -10.71
N ILE A 11 -10.42 -10.20 -11.11
CA ILE A 11 -10.55 -8.95 -11.86
C ILE A 11 -10.82 -7.77 -10.94
N MET A 12 -11.36 -7.98 -9.73
CA MET A 12 -11.68 -6.89 -8.82
C MET A 12 -10.40 -6.09 -8.53
N PRO A 13 -10.39 -4.79 -8.84
CA PRO A 13 -9.23 -3.98 -8.60
C PRO A 13 -9.01 -3.86 -7.09
N ARG A 14 -7.87 -4.39 -6.63
CA ARG A 14 -7.36 -4.04 -5.30
C ARG A 14 -6.73 -2.67 -5.43
N GLU A 15 -6.92 -1.77 -4.46
CA GLU A 15 -6.21 -0.49 -4.39
C GLU A 15 -4.74 -0.69 -3.97
N GLN A 16 -4.11 -1.69 -4.57
CA GLN A 16 -2.74 -2.11 -4.40
C GLN A 16 -2.10 -2.13 -5.80
N PRO A 17 -0.86 -1.66 -5.94
CA PRO A 17 0.10 -1.38 -4.87
C PRO A 17 -0.06 -0.01 -4.18
N VAL A 18 0.31 0.06 -2.90
CA VAL A 18 0.49 1.33 -2.15
C VAL A 18 1.99 1.57 -1.99
N ARG A 19 2.44 2.80 -2.21
CA ARG A 19 3.83 3.20 -1.96
C ARG A 19 3.90 4.26 -0.88
N LEU A 20 4.93 4.14 -0.05
CA LEU A 20 5.21 5.04 1.06
C LEU A 20 6.57 5.67 0.82
N ASN A 21 6.64 6.99 0.84
CA ASN A 21 7.91 7.72 0.80
C ASN A 21 8.09 8.45 2.13
N LYS A 22 8.97 7.89 2.99
CA LYS A 22 9.30 8.48 4.29
C LYS A 22 9.99 9.84 4.17
N MET A 23 10.77 10.09 3.11
CA MET A 23 11.50 11.36 2.97
C MET A 23 10.56 12.51 2.60
N ARG A 24 9.51 12.21 1.83
CA ARG A 24 8.49 13.20 1.42
C ARG A 24 7.27 13.25 2.33
N GLN A 25 7.14 12.34 3.30
CA GLN A 25 5.93 12.16 4.12
C GLN A 25 4.66 11.98 3.26
N ARG A 26 4.75 11.19 2.19
CA ARG A 26 3.65 11.02 1.23
C ARG A 26 3.33 9.55 0.96
N ILE A 27 2.04 9.30 0.72
CA ILE A 27 1.52 8.02 0.24
C ILE A 27 1.09 8.19 -1.21
N PHE A 28 1.42 7.19 -2.02
CA PHE A 28 0.92 7.06 -3.38
C PHE A 28 0.04 5.82 -3.45
N VAL A 29 -1.21 6.01 -3.84
CA VAL A 29 -2.23 4.95 -3.88
C VAL A 29 -2.81 4.85 -5.29
N TYR A 30 -2.96 3.62 -5.77
CA TYR A 30 -3.75 3.33 -6.95
C TYR A 30 -5.24 3.29 -6.61
N LYS A 31 -5.97 4.27 -7.10
CA LYS A 31 -7.43 4.31 -7.07
C LYS A 31 -7.97 3.77 -8.38
N TYR A 32 -8.71 2.67 -8.31
CA TYR A 32 -9.42 2.16 -9.47
C TYR A 32 -10.84 2.71 -9.43
N LYS A 33 -11.24 3.44 -10.47
CA LYS A 33 -12.63 3.90 -10.56
C LYS A 33 -13.48 2.69 -10.94
N ARG A 34 -14.33 2.24 -10.01
CA ARG A 34 -15.32 1.20 -10.27
C ARG A 34 -16.36 1.74 -11.28
N ILE A 35 -16.23 1.36 -12.55
CA ILE A 35 -17.24 1.52 -13.58
C ILE A 35 -18.07 0.22 -13.62
N ASP A 36 -19.11 0.12 -12.79
CA ASP A 36 -20.14 -0.89 -13.03
C ASP A 36 -21.06 -0.36 -14.17
N PRO A 37 -21.47 -1.16 -15.19
CA PRO A 37 -21.48 -2.63 -15.26
C PRO A 37 -20.85 -3.17 -16.58
N ILE A 38 -19.62 -2.79 -16.96
CA ILE A 38 -19.01 -3.25 -18.23
C ILE A 38 -17.83 -4.20 -17.95
N PRO A 39 -18.04 -5.54 -17.98
CA PRO A 39 -17.01 -6.54 -17.68
C PRO A 39 -15.76 -6.51 -18.58
N TRP A 40 -15.85 -5.90 -19.76
CA TRP A 40 -14.78 -5.85 -20.76
C TRP A 40 -14.09 -4.48 -20.85
N MET A 41 -14.54 -3.47 -20.10
CA MET A 41 -13.87 -2.17 -20.07
C MET A 41 -12.70 -2.21 -19.09
N LYS A 42 -11.54 -1.68 -19.51
CA LYS A 42 -10.42 -1.49 -18.58
C LYS A 42 -10.83 -0.40 -17.57
N TRP A 43 -10.81 -0.75 -16.28
CA TRP A 43 -11.03 0.19 -15.19
C TRP A 43 -9.97 1.29 -15.26
N PRO A 44 -10.35 2.58 -15.41
CA PRO A 44 -9.35 3.63 -15.47
C PRO A 44 -8.66 3.72 -14.12
N VAL A 45 -7.33 3.70 -14.19
CA VAL A 45 -6.43 3.72 -13.05
C VAL A 45 -6.09 5.17 -12.76
N ILE A 46 -6.43 5.65 -11.57
CA ILE A 46 -6.11 6.98 -11.09
C ILE A 46 -5.06 6.83 -10.00
N ILE A 47 -3.88 7.40 -10.20
CA ILE A 47 -2.86 7.47 -9.16
C ILE A 47 -3.11 8.74 -8.36
N THR A 48 -3.26 8.58 -7.04
CA THR A 48 -3.48 9.71 -6.12
C THR A 48 -2.34 9.83 -5.13
N ARG A 49 -1.95 11.08 -4.85
CA ARG A 49 -0.96 11.45 -3.84
C ARG A 49 -1.67 11.99 -2.61
N TYR A 50 -1.32 11.46 -1.44
CA TYR A 50 -1.81 11.96 -0.16
C TYR A 50 -0.66 12.31 0.76
N ASN A 51 -0.86 13.33 1.59
CA ASN A 51 0.06 13.65 2.67
C ASN A 51 -0.15 12.66 3.81
N TRP A 52 0.94 12.17 4.40
CA TRP A 52 0.87 11.21 5.51
C TRP A 52 0.16 11.78 6.74
N ALA A 53 0.29 13.09 6.98
CA ALA A 53 -0.35 13.76 8.12
C ALA A 53 -1.88 13.65 8.12
N ASP A 54 -2.48 13.49 6.94
CA ASP A 54 -3.94 13.40 6.77
C ASP A 54 -4.44 11.95 6.75
N VAL A 55 -3.55 10.97 6.91
CA VAL A 55 -3.87 9.54 6.81
C VAL A 55 -4.00 8.94 8.20
N HIS A 56 -5.16 8.34 8.46
CA HIS A 56 -5.48 7.66 9.70
C HIS A 56 -5.70 6.16 9.50
N GLY A 57 -5.23 5.36 10.44
CA GLY A 57 -5.46 3.92 10.46
C GLY A 57 -6.83 3.61 11.05
N GLU A 58 -7.64 2.85 10.32
CA GLU A 58 -8.95 2.41 10.74
C GLU A 58 -9.04 0.88 10.62
N ILE A 59 -9.31 0.20 11.72
CA ILE A 59 -9.58 -1.25 11.70
C ILE A 59 -11.08 -1.43 11.54
N ARG A 60 -11.48 -2.08 10.44
CA ARG A 60 -12.89 -2.42 10.19
C ARG A 60 -13.06 -3.92 10.09
N TYR A 61 -14.13 -4.42 10.70
CA TYR A 61 -14.60 -5.76 10.41
C TYR A 61 -15.38 -5.73 9.09
N CYS A 62 -14.96 -6.56 8.14
CA CYS A 62 -15.65 -6.69 6.86
C CYS A 62 -16.22 -8.11 6.76
N SER A 63 -17.53 -8.21 6.55
CA SER A 63 -18.24 -9.47 6.32
C SER A 63 -18.72 -9.54 4.86
N ASP A 64 -17.78 -9.64 3.92
CA ASP A 64 -18.13 -9.88 2.52
C ASP A 64 -18.28 -11.39 2.26
N ARG A 65 -19.09 -11.79 1.28
CA ARG A 65 -19.50 -13.18 1.00
C ARG A 65 -18.32 -14.17 0.88
N TYR A 66 -17.14 -13.68 0.52
CA TYR A 66 -15.93 -14.48 0.31
C TYR A 66 -14.72 -13.97 1.10
N ARG A 67 -14.90 -12.89 1.88
CA ARG A 67 -13.85 -12.26 2.69
C ARG A 67 -14.48 -11.80 4.00
N SER A 68 -14.34 -12.62 5.03
CA SER A 68 -14.68 -12.28 6.40
C SER A 68 -13.41 -12.06 7.22
N GLY A 69 -13.32 -10.94 7.92
CA GLY A 69 -12.20 -10.69 8.83
C GLY A 69 -11.98 -9.22 9.12
N HIS A 70 -11.02 -8.95 10.01
CA HIS A 70 -10.57 -7.59 10.27
C HIS A 70 -9.63 -7.13 9.16
N GLN A 71 -9.81 -5.89 8.74
CA GLN A 71 -9.04 -5.26 7.69
C GLN A 71 -8.55 -3.91 8.19
N LEU A 72 -7.27 -3.63 7.97
CA LEU A 72 -6.69 -2.32 8.19
C LEU A 72 -6.91 -1.46 6.95
N TRP A 73 -7.59 -0.34 7.15
CA TRP A 73 -7.85 0.68 6.16
C TRP A 73 -7.04 1.94 6.47
N GLY A 74 -6.46 2.54 5.43
CA GLY A 74 -5.97 3.91 5.48
C GLY A 74 -7.08 4.85 5.08
N SER A 75 -7.57 5.64 6.03
CA SER A 75 -8.59 6.67 5.84
C SER A 75 -7.90 8.02 5.67
N VAL A 76 -7.99 8.58 4.47
CA VAL A 76 -7.47 9.92 4.14
C VAL A 76 -8.54 10.95 4.47
N CYS A 77 -8.22 11.87 5.38
CA CYS A 77 -9.08 12.98 5.75
C CYS A 77 -8.79 14.22 4.88
N GLU A 78 -9.77 15.12 4.78
CA GLU A 78 -9.53 16.48 4.30
C GLU A 78 -8.59 17.21 5.27
N PRO A 79 -7.56 17.91 4.77
CA PRO A 79 -6.63 18.64 5.63
C PRO A 79 -7.37 19.59 6.57
N GLY A 80 -7.10 19.46 7.87
CA GLY A 80 -7.73 20.30 8.90
C GLY A 80 -9.15 19.90 9.27
N THR A 81 -9.69 18.78 8.78
CA THR A 81 -10.96 18.22 9.22
C THR A 81 -10.86 16.72 9.49
N TYR A 82 -11.94 16.13 10.02
CA TYR A 82 -12.08 14.67 10.17
C TYR A 82 -12.93 14.04 9.07
N ASN A 83 -13.19 14.75 7.98
CA ASN A 83 -13.98 14.25 6.86
C ASN A 83 -13.14 13.31 6.00
N VAL A 84 -13.52 12.04 5.94
CA VAL A 84 -12.79 11.02 5.18
C VAL A 84 -13.15 11.10 3.69
N ILE A 85 -12.18 11.47 2.85
CA ILE A 85 -12.30 11.58 1.38
C ILE A 85 -12.12 10.22 0.71
N HIS A 86 -11.12 9.46 1.18
CA HIS A 86 -10.71 8.22 0.54
C HIS A 86 -10.34 7.19 1.58
N ARG A 87 -10.71 5.94 1.33
CA ARG A 87 -10.34 4.79 2.16
C ARG A 87 -9.72 3.77 1.26
N PHE A 88 -8.55 3.26 1.64
CA PHE A 88 -7.87 2.20 0.92
C PHE A 88 -7.42 1.07 1.85
N GLN A 89 -7.47 -0.16 1.37
CA GLN A 89 -7.11 -1.33 2.16
C GLN A 89 -5.58 -1.50 2.20
N LEU A 90 -5.02 -1.59 3.42
CA LEU A 90 -3.59 -1.82 3.66
C LEU A 90 -3.29 -3.30 3.90
N ALA A 91 -3.99 -3.92 4.84
CA ALA A 91 -3.75 -5.29 5.28
C ALA A 91 -5.05 -5.98 5.74
N ASP A 92 -5.04 -7.30 5.75
CA ASP A 92 -6.05 -8.19 6.33
C ASP A 92 -5.37 -9.14 7.34
N GLY A 93 -6.02 -9.43 8.47
CA GLY A 93 -5.42 -10.22 9.55
C GLY A 93 -6.13 -10.06 10.89
N GLU A 94 -5.48 -10.49 11.97
CA GLU A 94 -6.00 -10.34 13.33
C GLU A 94 -5.86 -8.89 13.84
N PRO A 95 -6.80 -8.36 14.65
CA PRO A 95 -6.78 -6.97 15.11
C PRO A 95 -5.45 -6.51 15.72
N ALA A 96 -4.82 -7.37 16.54
CA ALA A 96 -3.54 -7.07 17.18
C ALA A 96 -2.40 -6.95 16.16
N GLU A 97 -2.37 -7.83 15.15
CA GLU A 97 -1.39 -7.75 14.07
C GLU A 97 -1.61 -6.50 13.22
N LEU A 98 -2.86 -6.15 12.93
CA LEU A 98 -3.21 -4.94 12.19
C LEU A 98 -2.78 -3.66 12.93
N GLN A 99 -2.96 -3.63 14.26
CA GLN A 99 -2.46 -2.52 15.09
C GLN A 99 -0.93 -2.43 15.06
N GLN A 100 -0.24 -3.57 15.10
CA GLN A 100 1.22 -3.61 14.99
C GLN A 100 1.69 -3.13 13.61
N VAL A 101 1.01 -3.52 12.54
CA VAL A 101 1.28 -3.03 11.18
C VAL A 101 1.08 -1.52 11.11
N TRP A 102 0.00 -0.98 11.66
CA TRP A 102 -0.21 0.47 11.68
C TRP A 102 0.88 1.21 12.49
N SER A 103 1.23 0.70 13.67
CA SER A 103 2.32 1.24 14.48
C SER A 103 3.66 1.25 13.73
N PHE A 104 3.99 0.14 13.06
CA PHE A 104 5.16 0.02 12.19
C PHE A 104 5.16 1.09 11.10
N LEU A 105 4.03 1.30 10.42
CA LEU A 105 3.91 2.32 9.38
C LEU A 105 4.14 3.73 9.92
N CYS A 106 3.57 4.05 11.08
CA CYS A 106 3.81 5.34 11.76
C CYS A 106 5.30 5.55 12.08
N LEU A 107 5.97 4.55 12.66
CA LEU A 107 7.40 4.63 12.99
C LEU A 107 8.27 4.73 11.73
N TYR A 108 7.95 3.93 10.70
CA TYR A 108 8.62 3.96 9.41
C TYR A 108 8.55 5.35 8.77
N MET A 109 7.35 5.96 8.80
CA MET A 109 7.16 7.30 8.27
C MET A 109 7.87 8.35 9.11
N LYS A 110 7.89 8.26 10.44
CA LYS A 110 8.71 9.14 11.29
C LYS A 110 10.23 9.01 11.02
N GLY A 111 10.67 7.94 10.36
CA GLY A 111 12.07 7.64 10.12
C GLY A 111 12.80 7.07 11.33
N GLU A 112 12.04 6.61 12.33
CA GLU A 112 12.57 5.96 13.53
C GLU A 112 13.15 4.57 13.18
N PRO A 113 14.09 4.04 13.99
CA PRO A 113 14.62 2.70 13.78
C PRO A 113 13.52 1.67 14.01
N VAL A 114 13.00 1.13 12.91
CA VAL A 114 12.03 0.04 12.93
C VAL A 114 12.78 -1.28 12.79
N PRO A 115 12.36 -2.37 13.49
CA PRO A 115 12.94 -3.69 13.30
C PRO A 115 12.97 -4.04 11.80
N ALA A 116 14.18 -4.11 11.25
CA ALA A 116 14.39 -4.17 9.81
C ALA A 116 14.06 -5.55 9.22
N GLU A 117 14.01 -6.59 10.05
CA GLU A 117 13.75 -7.94 9.59
C GLU A 117 12.25 -8.27 9.60
N PRO A 118 11.60 -8.37 8.42
CA PRO A 118 10.25 -8.89 8.36
C PRO A 118 10.27 -10.36 8.78
N LYS A 119 9.30 -10.76 9.63
CA LYS A 119 9.09 -12.16 10.05
C LYS A 119 9.02 -13.12 8.86
N ASN A 120 8.40 -12.66 7.77
CA ASN A 120 8.34 -13.38 6.50
C ASN A 120 9.37 -12.77 5.53
N LYS A 121 10.43 -13.51 5.24
CA LYS A 121 11.43 -13.12 4.24
C LYS A 121 10.86 -13.36 2.84
N GLY A 122 10.87 -12.33 2.00
CA GLY A 122 10.39 -12.38 0.62
C GLY A 122 9.16 -11.49 0.36
N ARG A 123 8.97 -11.08 -0.89
CA ARG A 123 7.81 -10.31 -1.31
C ARG A 123 6.62 -11.27 -1.52
N PRO A 124 5.48 -11.10 -0.83
CA PRO A 124 4.28 -11.86 -1.12
C PRO A 124 3.89 -11.73 -2.60
N ASP A 125 3.39 -12.80 -3.22
CA ASP A 125 2.93 -12.73 -4.62
C ASP A 125 1.80 -11.72 -4.81
N SER A 126 0.99 -11.52 -3.77
CA SER A 126 -0.07 -10.49 -3.71
C SER A 126 0.46 -9.06 -3.77
N TRP A 127 1.75 -8.84 -3.51
CA TRP A 127 2.39 -7.52 -3.58
C TRP A 127 3.00 -7.23 -4.94
N ARG A 128 3.10 -8.21 -5.85
CA ARG A 128 3.50 -7.93 -7.24
C ARG A 128 2.34 -7.15 -7.89
N PRO A 129 2.56 -5.91 -8.39
CA PRO A 129 1.56 -5.25 -9.20
C PRO A 129 1.24 -6.21 -10.34
N ARG A 130 -0.03 -6.30 -10.74
CA ARG A 130 -0.35 -7.11 -11.92
C ARG A 130 0.47 -6.54 -13.08
N LYS A 131 0.95 -7.39 -14.01
CA LYS A 131 1.88 -6.99 -15.08
C LYS A 131 1.43 -5.75 -15.90
N ALA A 132 0.15 -5.37 -15.82
CA ALA A 132 -0.44 -4.21 -16.46
C ALA A 132 -0.28 -2.88 -15.68
N ASP A 133 -0.02 -2.92 -14.37
CA ASP A 133 -0.04 -1.75 -13.49
C ASP A 133 1.39 -1.22 -13.28
N LYS A 134 1.98 -0.67 -14.35
CA LYS A 134 3.24 0.09 -14.27
C LYS A 134 2.93 1.50 -13.81
N TRP A 135 3.72 1.99 -12.84
CA TRP A 135 3.69 3.40 -12.49
C TRP A 135 4.20 4.22 -13.67
N PRO A 136 3.55 5.34 -14.01
CA PRO A 136 4.13 6.30 -14.93
C PRO A 136 5.47 6.79 -14.37
N GLU A 137 6.41 7.08 -15.25
CA GLU A 137 7.81 7.38 -14.92
C GLU A 137 7.94 8.55 -13.93
N GLU A 138 7.13 9.60 -14.10
CA GLU A 138 7.07 10.75 -13.20
C GLU A 138 6.75 10.35 -11.76
N TRP A 139 5.77 9.46 -11.59
CA TRP A 139 5.32 8.97 -10.28
C TRP A 139 6.29 7.95 -9.69
N GLU A 140 6.92 7.13 -10.52
CA GLU A 140 8.02 6.25 -10.11
C GLU A 140 9.15 7.09 -9.49
N TRP A 141 9.54 8.17 -10.17
CA TRP A 141 10.59 9.05 -9.73
C TRP A 141 10.21 9.79 -8.43
N GLU A 142 9.03 10.41 -8.34
CA GLU A 142 8.60 11.11 -7.12
C GLU A 142 8.48 10.15 -5.92
N SER A 143 7.97 8.93 -6.15
CA SER A 143 7.80 7.94 -5.08
C SER A 143 9.12 7.39 -4.56
N THR A 144 10.15 7.32 -5.42
CA THR A 144 11.47 6.78 -5.06
C THR A 144 12.41 7.85 -4.52
N THR A 145 12.23 9.11 -4.91
CA THR A 145 13.25 10.16 -4.71
C THR A 145 12.94 11.05 -3.50
N ALA A 146 13.99 11.57 -2.86
CA ALA A 146 13.89 12.61 -1.84
C ALA A 146 13.29 13.92 -2.39
N PRO A 147 12.81 14.85 -1.54
CA PRO A 147 12.42 16.20 -1.96
C PRO A 147 13.46 16.88 -2.86
N ASP A 148 14.74 16.68 -2.55
CA ASP A 148 15.90 17.32 -3.20
C ASP A 148 16.38 16.61 -4.47
N GLY A 149 15.60 15.68 -5.03
CA GLY A 149 15.98 14.97 -6.27
C GLY A 149 17.05 13.88 -6.09
N LYS A 150 17.60 13.70 -4.87
CA LYS A 150 18.53 12.61 -4.56
C LYS A 150 17.78 11.31 -4.36
N GLN A 151 18.20 10.25 -5.06
CA GLN A 151 17.73 8.90 -4.73
C GLN A 151 18.17 8.58 -3.30
N PRO A 152 17.31 7.93 -2.48
CA PRO A 152 17.74 7.41 -1.19
C PRO A 152 18.90 6.48 -1.49
N SER A 153 20.08 6.81 -0.95
CA SER A 153 21.22 5.92 -1.01
C SER A 153 20.79 4.63 -0.32
N VAL A 154 20.42 3.63 -1.11
CA VAL A 154 20.23 2.27 -0.62
C VAL A 154 21.62 1.82 -0.22
N SER A 155 21.99 2.10 1.03
CA SER A 155 23.10 1.45 1.69
C SER A 155 22.73 -0.02 1.76
N HIS A 156 23.04 -0.76 0.69
CA HIS A 156 23.40 -2.15 0.80
C HIS A 156 24.52 -2.18 1.83
N GLN A 157 24.16 -2.44 3.09
CA GLN A 157 25.14 -2.77 4.09
C GLN A 157 25.92 -3.93 3.51
N LYS A 158 27.20 -3.65 3.23
CA LYS A 158 28.23 -4.62 2.97
C LYS A 158 28.03 -5.77 3.94
N ILE A 159 27.53 -6.89 3.44
CA ILE A 159 27.92 -8.20 3.97
C ILE A 159 29.36 -8.37 3.49
N LEU A 160 30.27 -7.62 4.11
CA LEU A 160 31.66 -8.02 4.20
C LEU A 160 31.64 -9.10 5.27
N THR A 161 31.65 -10.34 4.82
CA THR A 161 32.06 -11.46 5.65
C THR A 161 33.46 -11.16 6.19
N ASP A 162 33.50 -10.77 7.45
CA ASP A 162 34.58 -11.12 8.36
C ASP A 162 34.62 -12.65 8.47
N SER A 163 35.52 -13.27 7.71
CA SER A 163 36.03 -14.65 7.83
C SER A 163 36.75 -14.95 6.50
N VAL A 164 38.04 -15.24 6.44
CA VAL A 164 38.86 -16.10 7.30
C VAL A 164 40.33 -15.68 7.14
N LYS A 165 41.09 -15.79 8.24
CA LYS A 165 42.55 -15.75 8.32
C LYS A 165 43.24 -16.73 7.38
#